data_AF-A0A9P1BZ89-F1
#
_entry.id   AF-A0A9P1BZ89-F1
#
_cell.length_a   1.000
_cell.length_b   1.000
_cell.length_c   1.000
_cell.angle_alpha   90.00
_cell.angle_beta   90.00
_cell.angle_gamma   90.00
#
_symmetry.space_group_name_H-M   'P 1'
#
loop_
_entity.id
_entity.type
_entity.pdbx_description
1 polymer ?
#
loop_
_entity_poly.entity_id
_entity_poly.type
_entity_poly.pdbx_seq_one_letter_code
_entity_poly.pdbx_strand_id
1 'polypeptide(L)'
;MFKSPVLLFDKSKRLAVKLASSVGTGFAYWTEKSPLKKDIRMALRKYDPLVNRHVMFYEVALGKPRRGKARRPQQFARWTGIGIEDMVKKVARQHEKQGYF
;
A
#
# COMPACT_ATOMS: atom_id res chain seq x y z
N MET A 1 -6.23 -45.53 14.65
CA MET A 1 -5.29 -44.39 14.68
C MET A 1 -5.90 -43.24 13.87
N PHE A 2 -6.71 -42.40 14.52
CA PHE A 2 -7.63 -41.50 13.82
C PHE A 2 -6.99 -40.14 13.50
N LYS A 3 -6.67 -39.91 12.22
CA LYS A 3 -6.53 -38.55 11.69
C LYS A 3 -7.88 -38.17 11.10
N SER A 4 -8.70 -37.44 11.84
CA SER A 4 -9.97 -36.92 11.32
C SER A 4 -9.69 -35.82 10.28
N PRO A 5 -10.45 -35.74 9.17
CA PRO A 5 -10.30 -34.68 8.16
C PRO A 5 -10.62 -33.27 8.71
N VAL A 6 -11.18 -33.19 9.92
CA VAL A 6 -11.45 -31.94 10.64
C VAL A 6 -10.16 -31.27 11.14
N LEU A 7 -9.09 -32.05 11.37
CA LEU A 7 -7.82 -31.54 11.91
C LEU A 7 -6.75 -31.24 10.84
N LEU A 8 -7.09 -31.39 9.55
CA LEU A 8 -6.11 -31.32 8.47
C LEU A 8 -6.40 -30.15 7.52
N PHE A 9 -5.64 -29.06 7.71
CA PHE A 9 -5.52 -27.90 6.82
C PHE A 9 -6.83 -27.21 6.45
N ASP A 10 -7.17 -26.20 7.25
CA ASP A 10 -8.11 -25.16 6.86
C ASP A 10 -7.67 -24.54 5.52
N LYS A 11 -8.49 -24.72 4.46
CA LYS A 11 -8.26 -24.16 3.11
C LYS A 11 -8.58 -22.66 3.04
N SER A 12 -8.65 -21.99 4.19
CA SER A 12 -8.90 -20.56 4.29
C SER A 12 -7.74 -19.77 3.66
N LYS A 13 -8.07 -18.83 2.77
CA LYS A 13 -7.10 -17.99 2.06
C LYS A 13 -6.34 -17.14 3.07
N ARG A 14 -5.06 -17.42 3.26
CA ARG A 14 -4.20 -16.69 4.21
C ARG A 14 -4.13 -15.20 3.88
N LEU A 15 -4.06 -14.38 4.92
CA LEU A 15 -4.01 -12.93 4.81
C LEU A 15 -2.55 -12.50 4.69
N ALA A 16 -2.17 -11.87 3.58
CA ALA A 16 -0.88 -11.23 3.45
C ALA A 16 -0.79 -10.03 4.41
N VAL A 17 0.30 -9.95 5.15
CA VAL A 17 0.58 -8.87 6.11
C VAL A 17 2.03 -8.43 6.01
N LYS A 18 2.29 -7.19 6.39
CA LYS A 18 3.63 -6.60 6.42
C LYS A 18 4.06 -6.41 7.87
N LEU A 19 5.25 -6.89 8.23
CA LEU A 19 5.84 -6.72 9.55
C LEU A 19 6.97 -5.69 9.46
N ALA A 20 6.87 -4.58 10.19
CA ALA A 20 7.90 -3.54 10.21
C ALA A 20 8.77 -3.65 11.47
N SER A 21 10.06 -3.32 11.32
CA SER A 21 11.04 -3.32 12.41
C SER A 21 10.71 -2.24 13.46
N SER A 22 10.75 -2.62 14.74
CA SER A 22 10.52 -1.70 15.87
C SER A 22 11.60 -0.62 16.01
N VAL A 23 12.79 -0.83 15.43
CA VAL A 23 13.90 0.12 15.49
C VAL A 23 13.69 1.30 14.52
N GLY A 24 12.71 1.22 13.61
CA GLY A 24 12.41 2.30 12.67
C GLY A 24 13.37 2.39 11.49
N THR A 25 14.13 1.33 11.20
CA THR A 25 15.07 1.26 10.05
C THR A 25 14.39 1.28 8.68
N GLY A 26 13.05 1.15 8.64
CA GLY A 26 12.28 1.02 7.40
C GLY A 26 12.30 -0.40 6.80
N PHE A 27 13.11 -1.31 7.35
CA PHE A 27 13.12 -2.69 6.93
C PHE A 27 11.86 -3.43 7.37
N ALA A 28 11.30 -4.25 6.47
CA ALA A 28 10.06 -4.94 6.70
C ALA A 28 9.98 -6.27 5.96
N TYR A 29 9.30 -7.24 6.58
CA TYR A 29 9.01 -8.54 5.99
C TYR A 29 7.57 -8.61 5.49
N TRP A 30 7.37 -9.40 4.44
CA TRP A 30 6.05 -9.88 4.05
C TRP A 30 5.82 -11.27 4.61
N THR A 31 4.64 -11.51 5.15
CA THR A 31 4.26 -12.82 5.66
C THR A 31 2.75 -13.04 5.49
N GLU A 32 2.31 -14.24 5.83
CA GLU A 32 0.92 -14.65 5.75
C GLU A 32 0.42 -15.01 7.15
N LYS A 33 -0.75 -14.51 7.52
CA LYS A 33 -1.44 -14.88 8.76
C LYS A 33 -2.71 -15.68 8.51
N SER A 34 -3.03 -16.56 9.46
CA SER A 34 -4.30 -17.29 9.45
C SER A 34 -5.46 -16.28 9.51
N PRO A 35 -6.51 -16.44 8.68
CA PRO A 35 -7.67 -15.55 8.68
C PRO A 35 -8.43 -15.52 10.01
N LEU A 36 -8.35 -16.59 10.81
CA LEU A 36 -8.93 -16.65 12.15
C LEU A 36 -8.26 -15.68 13.13
N LYS A 37 -7.00 -15.31 12.87
CA LYS A 37 -6.21 -14.37 13.68
C LYS A 37 -6.19 -12.96 13.07
N LYS A 38 -7.19 -12.61 12.24
CA LYS A 38 -7.22 -11.30 11.56
C LYS A 38 -7.31 -10.12 12.53
N ASP A 39 -8.04 -10.29 13.63
CA ASP A 39 -8.35 -9.22 14.59
C ASP A 39 -7.16 -8.91 15.52
N ILE A 40 -6.22 -9.86 15.64
CA ILE A 40 -5.02 -9.72 16.46
C ILE A 40 -3.84 -9.30 15.57
N ARG A 41 -3.04 -8.34 16.05
CA ARG A 41 -1.80 -7.92 15.38
C ARG A 41 -0.65 -8.85 15.73
N MET A 42 0.14 -9.22 14.72
CA MET A 42 1.33 -10.03 14.94
C MET A 42 2.50 -9.22 15.51
N ALA A 43 3.19 -9.80 16.49
CA ALA A 43 4.47 -9.33 17.01
C ALA A 43 5.45 -10.50 17.01
N LEU A 44 6.54 -10.40 16.25
CA LEU A 44 7.53 -11.47 16.10
C LEU A 44 8.93 -10.93 16.28
N ARG A 45 9.82 -11.71 16.91
CA ARG A 45 11.24 -11.38 16.95
C ARG A 45 11.93 -11.92 15.70
N LYS A 46 12.50 -11.04 14.87
CA LYS A 46 13.19 -11.39 13.62
C LYS A 46 14.50 -10.61 13.48
N TYR A 47 15.39 -11.10 12.64
CA TYR A 47 16.64 -10.42 12.32
C TYR A 47 16.36 -9.15 11.52
N ASP A 48 16.97 -8.03 11.90
CA ASP A 48 17.03 -6.82 11.07
C ASP A 48 18.46 -6.69 10.51
N PRO A 49 18.65 -6.81 9.18
CA PRO A 49 19.97 -6.74 8.56
C PRO A 49 20.61 -5.36 8.64
N LEU A 50 19.85 -4.29 8.90
CA LEU A 50 20.41 -2.95 9.04
C LEU A 50 20.99 -2.71 10.44
N VAL A 51 20.44 -3.39 11.46
CA VAL A 51 20.92 -3.31 12.85
C VAL A 51 21.87 -4.46 13.19
N ASN A 52 21.92 -5.49 12.34
CA ASN A 52 22.61 -6.75 12.58
C ASN A 52 22.21 -7.46 13.88
N ARG A 53 20.93 -7.34 14.27
CA ARG A 53 20.41 -7.90 15.53
C ARG A 53 18.98 -8.40 15.37
N HIS A 54 18.57 -9.32 16.23
CA HIS A 54 17.18 -9.78 16.33
C HIS A 54 16.35 -8.83 17.17
N VAL A 55 15.41 -8.15 16.53
CA VAL A 55 14.54 -7.12 17.10
C VAL A 55 13.08 -7.51 16.97
N MET A 56 12.20 -6.80 17.69
CA MET A 56 10.76 -6.99 17.55
C MET A 56 10.27 -6.38 16.23
N PHE A 57 9.42 -7.11 15.53
CA PHE A 57 8.71 -6.66 14.35
C PHE A 57 7.21 -6.68 14.63
N TYR A 58 6.52 -5.62 14.22
CA TYR A 58 5.09 -5.44 14.43
C TYR A 58 4.33 -5.38 13.11
N GLU A 59 3.12 -5.94 13.09
CA GLU A 59 2.23 -5.86 11.94
C GLU A 59 1.80 -4.42 11.64
N VAL A 60 1.96 -4.00 10.39
CA VAL A 60 1.54 -2.69 9.87
C VAL A 60 0.38 -2.86 8.91
N ALA A 61 -0.57 -1.93 8.97
CA ALA A 61 -1.71 -1.91 8.06
C ALA A 61 -1.25 -1.75 6.60
N LEU A 62 -1.76 -2.62 5.72
CA LEU A 62 -1.59 -2.45 4.28
C LEU A 62 -2.45 -1.27 3.82
N GLY A 63 -1.81 -0.24 3.29
CA GLY A 63 -2.52 0.89 2.70
C GLY A 63 -3.45 0.42 1.57
N LYS A 64 -4.64 1.01 1.46
CA LYS A 64 -5.51 0.77 0.31
C LYS A 64 -4.79 1.25 -0.96
N PRO A 65 -4.86 0.51 -2.08
CA PRO A 65 -4.31 1.01 -3.33
C PRO A 65 -5.00 2.33 -3.68
N ARG A 66 -4.23 3.41 -3.79
CA ARG A 66 -4.77 4.70 -4.26
C ARG A 66 -5.10 4.54 -5.73
N ARG A 67 -6.39 4.46 -6.08
CA ARG A 67 -6.83 4.60 -7.47
C ARG A 67 -6.57 6.04 -7.90
N GLY A 68 -5.50 6.28 -8.64
CA GLY A 68 -5.29 7.58 -9.29
C GLY A 68 -6.44 7.86 -10.25
N LYS A 69 -6.91 9.12 -10.33
CA LYS A 69 -7.85 9.54 -11.37
C LYS A 69 -7.20 9.25 -12.73
N ALA A 70 -7.84 8.45 -13.58
CA ALA A 70 -7.36 8.20 -14.93
C ALA A 70 -7.19 9.55 -15.65
N ARG A 71 -5.99 9.83 -16.17
CA ARG A 71 -5.74 11.06 -16.94
C ARG A 71 -6.57 10.94 -18.23
N ARG A 72 -7.64 11.73 -18.37
CA ARG A 72 -8.37 11.80 -19.65
C ARG A 72 -7.38 12.24 -20.75
N PRO A 73 -7.36 11.59 -21.93
CA PRO A 73 -6.43 11.96 -22.98
C PRO A 73 -6.71 13.39 -23.46
N GLN A 74 -5.68 14.23 -23.46
CA GLN A 74 -5.77 15.64 -23.89
C GLN A 74 -6.30 15.79 -25.33
N GLN A 75 -6.13 14.76 -26.16
CA GLN A 75 -6.57 14.72 -27.55
C GLN A 75 -8.09 14.92 -27.70
N PHE A 76 -8.91 14.36 -26.80
CA PHE A 76 -10.37 14.51 -26.85
C PHE A 76 -10.83 15.95 -26.56
N ALA A 77 -10.20 16.61 -25.58
CA ALA A 77 -10.49 18.01 -25.25
C ALA A 77 -10.04 18.98 -26.35
N ARG A 78 -8.94 18.67 -27.05
CA ARG A 78 -8.44 19.46 -28.19
C ARG A 78 -9.39 19.45 -29.40
N TRP A 79 -10.12 18.36 -29.62
CA TRP A 79 -11.04 18.22 -30.76
C TRP A 79 -12.45 18.74 -30.46
N THR A 80 -12.98 18.50 -29.25
CA THR A 80 -14.37 18.85 -28.91
C THR A 80 -14.53 20.25 -28.33
N GLY A 81 -13.45 20.89 -27.87
CA GLY A 81 -13.52 22.15 -27.13
C GLY A 81 -13.99 22.00 -25.67
N ILE A 82 -14.52 20.84 -25.30
CA ILE A 82 -15.10 20.58 -23.99
C ILE A 82 -13.97 20.43 -22.96
N GLY A 83 -13.93 21.33 -21.97
CA GLY A 83 -12.95 21.31 -20.89
C GLY A 83 -11.61 22.02 -21.18
N ILE A 84 -11.52 22.76 -22.29
CA ILE A 84 -10.35 23.63 -22.59
C ILE A 84 -10.17 24.70 -21.52
N GLU A 85 -11.26 25.26 -20.99
CA GLU A 85 -11.23 26.34 -20.00
C GLU A 85 -10.47 25.95 -18.73
N ASP A 86 -10.63 24.72 -18.24
CA ASP A 86 -9.89 24.20 -17.08
C ASP A 86 -8.38 24.10 -17.36
N MET A 87 -8.00 23.79 -18.60
CA MET A 87 -6.61 23.74 -19.03
C MET A 87 -6.02 25.15 -19.11
N VAL A 88 -6.77 26.10 -19.68
CA VAL A 88 -6.38 27.52 -19.74
C VAL A 88 -6.22 28.09 -18.33
N LYS A 89 -7.18 27.87 -17.43
CA LYS A 89 -7.11 28.28 -16.02
C LYS A 89 -5.93 27.65 -15.28
N LYS A 90 -5.55 26.42 -15.64
CA LYS A 90 -4.38 25.76 -15.05
C LYS A 90 -3.08 26.39 -15.55
N VAL A 91 -2.97 26.68 -16.85
CA VAL A 91 -1.80 27.34 -17.44
C VAL A 91 -1.66 28.77 -16.92
N ALA A 92 -2.76 29.52 -16.84
CA ALA A 92 -2.80 30.87 -16.25
C ALA A 92 -2.28 30.86 -14.81
N ARG A 93 -2.79 29.95 -13.96
CA ARG A 93 -2.28 29.76 -12.59
C ARG A 93 -0.80 29.40 -12.54
N GLN A 94 -0.31 28.60 -13.49
CA GLN A 94 1.12 28.27 -13.55
C GLN A 94 1.97 29.50 -13.91
N HIS A 95 1.51 30.33 -14.85
CA HIS A 95 2.18 31.57 -15.22
C HIS A 95 2.20 32.60 -14.08
N GLU A 96 1.05 32.82 -13.42
CA GLU A 96 0.95 33.69 -12.22
C GLU A 96 1.93 33.24 -11.13
N LYS A 97 2.05 31.92 -10.94
CA LYS A 97 2.98 31.34 -9.96
C LYS A 97 4.46 31.46 -10.39
N GLN A 98 4.74 31.50 -11.69
CA GLN A 98 6.09 31.64 -12.23
C GLN A 98 6.55 33.10 -12.34
N GLY A 99 5.66 34.08 -12.12
CA GLY A 99 6.03 35.48 -11.93
C GLY A 99 6.53 36.21 -13.18
N TYR A 100 6.19 35.72 -14.38
CA TYR A 100 6.39 36.48 -15.61
C TYR A 100 5.21 37.45 -15.80
N PHE A 101 5.34 38.64 -15.24
CA PHE A 101 4.62 39.86 -15.62
C PHE A 101 5.62 40.84 -16.22
#